data_AF-A0A6N4SZG7-F1
#
_entry.id   AF-A0A6N4SZG7-F1
#
_cell.length_a   1.000
_cell.length_b   1.000
_cell.length_c   1.000
_cell.angle_alpha   90.00
_cell.angle_beta   90.00
_cell.angle_gamma   90.00
#
_symmetry.space_group_name_H-M   'P 1'
#
loop_
_entity.id
_entity.type
_entity.pdbx_description
1 polymer ?
#
loop_
_entity_poly.entity_id
_entity_poly.type
_entity_poly.pdbx_seq_one_letter_code
_entity_poly.pdbx_strand_id
1 'polypeptide(L)'
;MFVSIDTAVKYSVLRITNESDELRKLSVTGYVEWVLGDLRPKSLMHIATEIDAASGCVIARNPYNTEFPARRAFFDLDGSGRSVSGDRNEFIGRNGSLRNPAAMDRQRLSGKTGAGLDPCTALQQEFELNPGQEKRMVFVLGSVIAENGNVTQFIQQHRGIAAADLALSKVHAYWRNTLDTVQVTTPDQDLNLLANGWLLYQTIACRLWARSGYYQSGGLLVSVTSCRIAWRWCIPDKRWRANRYSCLQATNSSKVMYSTGGTLPLAAVCVPIALMIISGCPWPSHATSTAAVTWAYLMKNCITWKGAQ
;
A
#
# COMPACT_ATOMS: atom_id res chain seq x y z
N MET A 1 6.21 0.61 -6.20
CA MET A 1 5.25 -0.09 -5.32
C MET A 1 4.01 -0.43 -6.14
N PHE A 2 3.37 -1.56 -5.89
CA PHE A 2 2.11 -1.96 -6.53
C PHE A 2 1.34 -2.93 -5.63
N VAL A 3 0.07 -3.18 -5.94
CA VAL A 3 -0.80 -4.14 -5.24
C VAL A 3 -1.15 -5.25 -6.22
N SER A 4 -1.16 -6.49 -5.74
CA SER A 4 -1.62 -7.64 -6.51
C SER A 4 -3.05 -7.45 -7.00
N ILE A 5 -3.34 -7.85 -8.23
CA ILE A 5 -4.69 -7.76 -8.80
C ILE A 5 -5.64 -8.82 -8.20
N ASP A 6 -5.09 -9.94 -7.75
CA ASP A 6 -5.86 -11.12 -7.30
C ASP A 6 -5.93 -11.22 -5.76
N THR A 7 -4.98 -10.62 -5.05
CA THR A 7 -4.79 -10.81 -3.60
C THR A 7 -4.59 -9.50 -2.85
N ALA A 8 -4.94 -9.47 -1.57
CA ALA A 8 -4.76 -8.30 -0.71
C ALA A 8 -3.29 -8.16 -0.24
N VAL A 9 -2.37 -8.07 -1.20
CA VAL A 9 -0.92 -8.03 -0.99
C VAL A 9 -0.31 -6.86 -1.76
N LYS A 10 0.42 -6.02 -1.04
CA LYS A 10 1.16 -4.86 -1.54
C LYS A 10 2.65 -5.17 -1.56
N TYR A 11 3.29 -4.92 -2.69
CA TYR A 11 4.72 -5.09 -2.89
C TYR A 11 5.43 -3.74 -2.97
N SER A 12 6.52 -3.61 -2.22
CA SER A 12 7.47 -2.49 -2.34
C SER A 12 8.82 -3.08 -2.72
N VAL A 13 9.14 -3.00 -4.02
CA VAL A 13 10.43 -3.45 -4.55
C VAL A 13 11.41 -2.30 -4.44
N LEU A 14 12.50 -2.54 -3.72
CA LEU A 14 13.62 -1.63 -3.56
C LEU A 14 14.79 -2.13 -4.39
N ARG A 15 15.44 -1.22 -5.10
CA ARG A 15 16.64 -1.49 -5.88
C ARG A 15 17.71 -0.48 -5.46
N ILE A 16 18.83 -1.00 -4.97
CA ILE A 16 19.94 -0.19 -4.49
C ILE A 16 21.18 -0.59 -5.27
N THR A 17 21.81 0.39 -5.89
CA THR A 17 23.05 0.22 -6.64
C THR A 17 24.14 1.03 -5.97
N ASN A 18 25.28 0.40 -5.73
CA ASN A 18 26.47 1.12 -5.29
C ASN A 18 27.20 1.70 -6.50
N GLU A 19 27.01 2.99 -6.74
CA GLU A 19 27.69 3.71 -7.84
C GLU A 19 29.07 4.25 -7.43
N SER A 20 29.54 3.95 -6.21
CA SER A 20 30.87 4.34 -5.75
C SER A 20 31.88 3.22 -5.91
N ASP A 21 33.17 3.58 -5.88
CA ASP A 21 34.30 2.65 -6.01
C ASP A 21 34.67 1.95 -4.68
N GLU A 22 33.91 2.18 -3.61
CA GLU A 22 34.16 1.61 -2.29
C GLU A 22 33.08 0.61 -1.86
N LEU A 23 33.43 -0.35 -1.03
CA LEU A 23 32.46 -1.23 -0.35
C LEU A 23 31.54 -0.39 0.56
N ARG A 24 30.22 -0.54 0.41
CA ARG A 24 29.22 0.12 1.26
C ARG A 24 28.52 -0.88 2.15
N LYS A 25 28.53 -0.63 3.47
CA LYS A 25 27.69 -1.34 4.44
C LYS A 25 26.43 -0.52 4.68
N LEU A 26 25.29 -1.08 4.35
CA LEU A 26 24.00 -0.40 4.43
C LEU A 26 23.01 -1.22 5.25
N SER A 27 22.02 -0.53 5.80
CA SER A 27 20.84 -1.19 6.36
C SER A 27 19.59 -0.61 5.70
N VAL A 28 18.60 -1.46 5.48
CA VAL A 28 17.28 -1.05 5.01
C VAL A 28 16.28 -1.39 6.10
N THR A 29 15.45 -0.41 6.44
CA THR A 29 14.40 -0.57 7.44
C THR A 29 13.01 -0.28 6.86
N GLY A 30 12.11 -1.25 7.00
CA GLY A 30 10.69 -1.10 6.69
C GLY A 30 9.89 -0.86 7.98
N TYR A 31 8.99 0.12 7.97
CA TYR A 31 8.13 0.45 9.10
C TYR A 31 6.66 0.45 8.69
N VAL A 32 5.83 -0.23 9.48
CA VAL A 32 4.37 -0.25 9.34
C VAL A 32 3.72 -0.02 10.70
N GLU A 33 2.76 0.90 10.74
CA GLU A 33 1.93 1.14 11.91
C GLU A 33 0.57 0.43 11.74
N TRP A 34 0.17 -0.34 12.76
CA TRP A 34 -1.03 -1.17 12.69
C TRP A 34 -2.25 -0.44 13.25
N VAL A 35 -3.34 -0.44 12.48
CA VAL A 35 -4.65 0.01 12.95
C VAL A 35 -5.58 -1.17 13.23
N LEU A 36 -5.70 -2.14 12.32
CA LEU A 36 -6.53 -3.36 12.49
C LEU A 36 -7.92 -3.12 13.11
N GLY A 37 -8.57 -2.05 12.67
CA GLY A 37 -9.84 -1.55 13.18
C GLY A 37 -10.24 -0.29 12.40
N ASP A 38 -11.21 0.44 12.92
CA ASP A 38 -11.67 1.72 12.36
C ASP A 38 -10.71 2.87 12.68
N LEU A 39 -10.37 3.02 13.95
CA LEU A 39 -9.55 4.11 14.48
C LEU A 39 -8.49 3.56 15.42
N ARG A 40 -7.27 4.04 15.25
CA ARG A 40 -6.12 3.63 16.06
C ARG A 40 -6.36 3.72 17.58
N PRO A 41 -6.92 4.81 18.15
CA PRO A 41 -7.12 4.89 19.60
C PRO A 41 -8.04 3.80 20.17
N LYS A 42 -8.93 3.23 19.36
CA LYS A 42 -9.83 2.15 19.79
C LYS A 42 -9.20 0.77 19.70
N SER A 43 -8.33 0.56 18.71
CA SER A 43 -7.75 -0.75 18.42
C SER A 43 -6.38 -0.97 19.06
N LEU A 44 -5.63 0.09 19.37
CA LEU A 44 -4.24 0.03 19.81
C LEU A 44 -3.97 -1.01 20.90
N MET A 45 -4.75 -1.00 21.99
CA MET A 45 -4.52 -1.89 23.13
C MET A 45 -4.80 -3.37 22.84
N HIS A 46 -5.47 -3.65 21.72
CA HIS A 46 -5.94 -4.97 21.34
C HIS A 46 -5.10 -5.63 20.24
N ILE A 47 -4.14 -4.90 19.66
CA ILE A 47 -3.27 -5.43 18.62
C ILE A 47 -2.13 -6.20 19.26
N ALA A 48 -1.95 -7.44 18.82
CA ALA A 48 -0.80 -8.27 19.15
C ALA A 48 0.02 -8.54 17.89
N THR A 49 1.34 -8.42 18.01
CA THR A 49 2.30 -8.82 16.96
C THR A 49 2.99 -10.12 17.35
N GLU A 50 3.24 -10.98 16.37
CA GLU A 50 3.91 -12.26 16.55
C GLU A 50 4.84 -12.51 15.36
N ILE A 51 5.99 -13.17 15.61
CA ILE A 51 6.90 -13.61 14.55
C ILE A 51 6.50 -15.02 14.18
N ASP A 52 6.14 -15.24 12.91
CA ASP A 52 5.93 -16.58 12.39
C ASP A 52 7.28 -17.31 12.29
N ALA A 53 7.47 -18.41 13.01
CA ALA A 53 8.76 -19.11 13.06
C ALA A 53 9.18 -19.68 11.70
N ALA A 54 8.22 -20.05 10.85
CA ALA A 54 8.49 -20.70 9.57
C ALA A 54 8.86 -19.71 8.45
N SER A 55 8.18 -18.56 8.37
CA SER A 55 8.51 -17.52 7.38
C SER A 55 9.44 -16.43 7.94
N GLY A 56 9.52 -16.28 9.26
CA GLY A 56 10.14 -15.15 9.97
C GLY A 56 9.37 -13.84 9.84
N CYS A 57 8.18 -13.85 9.23
CA CYS A 57 7.36 -12.68 8.96
C CYS A 57 6.70 -12.20 10.26
N VAL A 58 6.43 -10.91 10.37
CA VAL A 58 5.66 -10.38 11.49
C VAL A 58 4.19 -10.35 11.12
N ILE A 59 3.40 -11.08 11.90
CA ILE A 59 1.95 -11.12 11.82
C ILE A 59 1.38 -10.20 12.89
N ALA A 60 0.39 -9.40 12.53
CA ALA A 60 -0.37 -8.57 13.43
C ALA A 60 -1.84 -8.98 13.41
N ARG A 61 -2.44 -9.09 14.59
CA ARG A 61 -3.85 -9.47 14.76
C ARG A 61 -4.52 -8.64 15.84
N ASN A 62 -5.82 -8.41 15.67
CA ASN A 62 -6.68 -7.78 16.67
C ASN A 62 -7.82 -8.74 17.03
N PRO A 63 -7.70 -9.51 18.14
CA PRO A 63 -8.72 -10.46 18.57
C PRO A 63 -10.04 -9.80 18.99
N TYR A 64 -10.00 -8.52 19.35
CA TYR A 64 -11.17 -7.75 19.79
C TYR A 64 -11.93 -7.13 18.61
N ASN A 65 -11.47 -7.33 17.38
CA ASN A 65 -12.22 -6.92 16.20
C ASN A 65 -13.33 -7.93 15.90
N THR A 66 -14.58 -7.55 16.21
CA THR A 66 -15.77 -8.39 15.99
C THR A 66 -16.16 -8.51 14.52
N GLU A 67 -15.78 -7.55 13.67
CA GLU A 67 -16.10 -7.59 12.24
C GLU A 67 -15.15 -8.51 11.46
N PHE A 68 -13.89 -8.58 11.88
CA PHE A 68 -12.83 -9.33 11.18
C PHE A 68 -11.93 -10.16 12.13
N PRO A 69 -12.48 -11.05 12.97
CA PRO A 69 -11.70 -11.76 14.01
C PRO A 69 -10.64 -12.70 13.45
N ALA A 70 -10.91 -13.31 12.29
CA ALA A 70 -9.99 -14.21 11.61
C ALA A 70 -8.96 -13.49 10.74
N ARG A 71 -9.01 -12.15 10.62
CA ARG A 71 -8.07 -11.42 9.78
C ARG A 71 -6.69 -11.36 10.43
N ARG A 72 -5.67 -11.62 9.62
CA ARG A 72 -4.26 -11.47 9.96
C ARG A 72 -3.65 -10.50 8.97
N ALA A 73 -2.99 -9.47 9.46
CA ALA A 73 -2.13 -8.64 8.64
C ALA A 73 -0.69 -9.11 8.81
N PHE A 74 0.13 -8.95 7.79
CA PHE A 74 1.52 -9.40 7.85
C PHE A 74 2.42 -8.43 7.12
N PHE A 75 3.64 -8.29 7.62
CA PHE A 75 4.69 -7.51 6.99
C PHE A 75 5.98 -8.32 6.93
N ASP A 76 6.51 -8.45 5.72
CA ASP A 76 7.68 -9.28 5.41
C ASP A 76 8.71 -8.48 4.60
N LEU A 77 9.98 -8.83 4.78
CA LEU A 77 11.12 -8.38 3.98
C LEU A 77 11.89 -9.60 3.47
N ASP A 78 12.10 -9.68 2.16
CA ASP A 78 12.87 -10.76 1.56
C ASP A 78 14.31 -10.89 2.11
N GLY A 79 14.82 -12.13 2.19
CA GLY A 79 16.15 -12.45 2.69
C GLY A 79 16.23 -12.90 4.16
N SER A 80 17.43 -13.31 4.58
CA SER A 80 17.75 -13.80 5.92
C SER A 80 18.44 -12.72 6.78
N GLY A 81 18.55 -12.97 8.09
CA GLY A 81 19.35 -12.12 8.99
C GLY A 81 18.72 -10.79 9.38
N ARG A 82 17.40 -10.63 9.23
CA ARG A 82 16.68 -9.42 9.66
C ARG A 82 16.47 -9.38 11.17
N SER A 83 16.49 -8.18 11.73
CA SER A 83 16.03 -7.90 13.09
C SER A 83 14.63 -7.24 13.05
N VAL A 84 13.87 -7.40 14.13
CA VAL A 84 12.45 -7.02 14.20
C VAL A 84 12.18 -6.20 15.45
N SER A 85 11.25 -5.25 15.37
CA SER A 85 10.57 -4.70 16.56
C SER A 85 9.08 -4.51 16.29
N GLY A 86 8.28 -4.90 17.27
CA GLY A 86 6.84 -4.70 17.38
C GLY A 86 6.45 -3.49 18.22
N ASP A 87 7.43 -2.75 18.76
CA ASP A 87 7.23 -1.61 19.65
C ASP A 87 7.60 -0.29 18.96
N ARG A 88 6.60 0.54 18.72
CA ARG A 88 6.75 1.85 18.09
C ARG A 88 7.57 2.82 18.94
N ASN A 89 7.51 2.71 20.27
CA ASN A 89 8.34 3.54 21.15
C ASN A 89 9.81 3.17 21.02
N GLU A 90 10.11 1.89 20.82
CA GLU A 90 11.48 1.44 20.54
C GLU A 90 11.96 1.99 19.20
N PHE A 91 11.12 1.93 18.16
CA PHE A 91 11.48 2.35 16.81
C PHE A 91 11.70 3.87 16.70
N ILE A 92 10.69 4.65 17.10
CA ILE A 92 10.72 6.12 16.99
C ILE A 92 11.64 6.72 18.05
N GLY A 93 11.68 6.13 19.25
CA GLY A 93 12.34 6.68 20.42
C GLY A 93 11.46 7.68 21.18
N ARG A 94 11.81 7.88 22.46
CA ARG A 94 11.13 8.87 23.31
C ARG A 94 11.34 10.27 22.74
N ASN A 95 10.26 11.01 22.51
CA ASN A 95 10.26 12.33 21.88
C ASN A 95 10.88 12.35 20.46
N GLY A 96 10.99 11.19 19.81
CA GLY A 96 11.48 11.08 18.44
C GLY A 96 10.41 11.40 17.41
N SER A 97 10.80 11.36 16.14
CA SER A 97 9.87 11.50 15.02
C SER A 97 10.16 10.47 13.95
N LEU A 98 9.18 10.16 13.11
CA LEU A 98 9.41 9.29 11.95
C LEU A 98 10.43 9.87 10.96
N ARG A 99 10.70 11.19 10.99
CA ARG A 99 11.74 11.80 10.14
C ARG A 99 13.16 11.43 10.58
N ASN A 100 13.35 11.19 11.87
CA ASN A 100 14.63 10.78 12.45
C ASN A 100 14.37 9.82 13.62
N PRO A 101 14.02 8.55 13.34
CA PRO A 101 13.68 7.58 14.38
C PRO A 101 14.93 7.04 15.05
N ALA A 102 14.89 6.88 16.37
CA ALA A 102 16.04 6.42 17.17
C ALA A 102 16.57 5.03 16.78
N ALA A 103 15.76 4.19 16.11
CA ALA A 103 16.21 2.91 15.59
C ALA A 103 17.25 3.02 14.47
N MET A 104 17.36 4.16 13.76
CA MET A 104 18.35 4.31 12.68
C MET A 104 19.78 4.39 13.19
N ASP A 105 19.97 4.70 14.48
CA ASP A 105 21.27 4.73 15.15
C ASP A 105 21.67 3.35 15.70
N ARG A 106 20.84 2.32 15.51
CA ARG A 106 21.05 0.97 16.03
C ARG A 106 21.40 0.00 14.90
N GLN A 107 22.35 -0.90 15.18
CA GLN A 107 22.69 -2.01 14.28
C GLN A 107 21.60 -3.08 14.22
N ARG A 108 20.87 -3.31 15.32
CA ARG A 108 19.80 -4.30 15.41
C ARG A 108 18.63 -3.81 16.26
N LEU A 109 17.44 -4.25 15.89
CA LEU A 109 16.21 -4.12 16.66
C LEU A 109 16.12 -5.20 17.75
N SER A 110 15.38 -4.95 18.83
CA SER A 110 15.43 -5.81 20.03
C SER A 110 14.70 -7.15 19.91
N GLY A 111 13.98 -7.42 18.82
CA GLY A 111 13.16 -8.63 18.66
C GLY A 111 11.85 -8.63 19.46
N LYS A 112 11.48 -7.51 20.09
CA LYS A 112 10.26 -7.45 20.92
C LYS A 112 9.02 -7.53 20.04
N THR A 113 8.16 -8.51 20.28
CA THR A 113 6.81 -8.60 19.70
C THR A 113 5.85 -9.09 20.77
N GLY A 114 4.57 -8.79 20.64
CA GLY A 114 3.55 -9.30 21.56
C GLY A 114 2.35 -8.37 21.71
N ALA A 115 1.55 -8.64 22.73
CA ALA A 115 0.45 -7.79 23.15
C ALA A 115 0.93 -6.72 24.16
N GLY A 116 0.19 -5.61 24.27
CA GLY A 116 0.45 -4.55 25.27
C GLY A 116 1.59 -3.58 24.92
N LEU A 117 2.17 -3.69 23.73
CA LEU A 117 3.13 -2.72 23.19
C LEU A 117 2.40 -1.56 22.47
N ASP A 118 3.13 -0.51 22.07
CA ASP A 118 2.63 0.43 21.06
C ASP A 118 2.83 -0.21 19.67
N PRO A 119 1.77 -0.79 19.05
CA PRO A 119 1.93 -1.80 18.01
C PRO A 119 2.44 -1.21 16.70
N CYS A 120 3.60 -1.67 16.26
CA CYS A 120 4.09 -1.48 14.89
C CYS A 120 4.73 -2.75 14.36
N THR A 121 5.26 -2.70 13.16
CA THR A 121 6.29 -3.61 12.70
C THR A 121 7.41 -2.81 12.08
N ALA A 122 8.60 -2.92 12.67
CA ALA A 122 9.86 -2.50 12.10
C ALA A 122 10.66 -3.75 11.71
N LEU A 123 11.14 -3.81 10.46
CA LEU A 123 12.01 -4.86 9.94
C LEU A 123 13.30 -4.19 9.46
N GLN A 124 14.45 -4.57 10.00
CA GLN A 124 15.75 -4.04 9.60
C GLN A 124 16.63 -5.17 9.07
N GLN A 125 17.27 -4.96 7.92
CA GLN A 125 18.22 -5.91 7.34
C GLN A 125 19.49 -5.18 6.91
N GLU A 126 20.63 -5.66 7.40
CA GLU A 126 21.96 -5.19 7.01
C GLU A 126 22.48 -5.98 5.82
N PHE A 127 23.26 -5.32 4.97
CA PHE A 127 23.94 -5.93 3.84
C PHE A 127 25.11 -5.08 3.35
N GLU A 128 25.99 -5.71 2.60
CA GLU A 128 27.12 -5.05 1.95
C GLU A 128 26.88 -5.00 0.44
N LEU A 129 27.33 -3.92 -0.20
CA LEU A 129 27.37 -3.77 -1.65
C LEU A 129 28.78 -3.45 -2.10
N ASN A 130 29.33 -4.33 -2.94
CA ASN A 130 30.57 -4.05 -3.66
C ASN A 130 30.39 -2.90 -4.66
N PRO A 131 31.48 -2.28 -5.13
CA PRO A 131 31.44 -1.30 -6.21
C PRO A 131 30.69 -1.82 -7.43
N GLY A 132 29.74 -1.03 -7.95
CA GLY A 132 28.90 -1.39 -9.09
C GLY A 132 27.82 -2.45 -8.81
N GLN A 133 27.75 -3.01 -7.59
CA GLN A 133 26.79 -4.06 -7.27
C GLN A 133 25.38 -3.49 -7.07
N GLU A 134 24.40 -4.12 -7.69
CA GLU A 134 22.98 -3.88 -7.45
C GLU A 134 22.39 -4.97 -6.54
N LYS A 135 21.54 -4.57 -5.60
CA LYS A 135 20.71 -5.49 -4.81
C LYS A 135 19.24 -5.08 -4.88
N ARG A 136 18.39 -6.07 -5.14
CA ARG A 136 16.94 -5.95 -5.10
C ARG A 136 16.40 -6.58 -3.81
N MET A 137 15.50 -5.89 -3.14
CA MET A 137 14.81 -6.35 -1.93
C MET A 137 13.32 -6.10 -2.09
N VAL A 138 12.49 -6.96 -1.49
CA VAL A 138 11.03 -6.85 -1.60
C VAL A 138 10.42 -6.82 -0.21
N PHE A 139 9.70 -5.74 0.06
CA PHE A 139 8.77 -5.67 1.18
C PHE A 139 7.39 -6.12 0.75
N VAL A 140 6.78 -6.99 1.55
CA VAL A 140 5.44 -7.53 1.31
C VAL A 140 4.57 -7.14 2.50
N LEU A 141 3.55 -6.30 2.25
CA LEU A 141 2.52 -5.97 3.23
C LEU A 141 1.21 -6.58 2.76
N GLY A 142 0.58 -7.43 3.56
CA GLY A 142 -0.66 -8.06 3.15
C GLY A 142 -1.62 -8.33 4.28
N SER A 143 -2.79 -8.83 3.89
CA SER A 143 -3.79 -9.34 4.82
C SER A 143 -4.41 -10.63 4.27
N VAL A 144 -4.59 -11.60 5.15
CA VAL A 144 -5.23 -12.88 4.87
C VAL A 144 -6.30 -13.16 5.93
N ILE A 145 -7.31 -13.93 5.55
CA ILE A 145 -8.32 -14.45 6.48
C ILE A 145 -7.86 -15.86 6.87
N ALA A 146 -7.57 -16.08 8.15
CA ALA A 146 -6.97 -17.32 8.63
C ALA A 146 -7.85 -18.57 8.40
N GLU A 147 -9.16 -18.40 8.26
CA GLU A 147 -10.09 -19.49 7.91
C GLU A 147 -9.91 -19.99 6.48
N ASN A 148 -9.32 -19.18 5.59
CA ASN A 148 -9.15 -19.51 4.18
C ASN A 148 -7.87 -20.34 3.90
N GLY A 149 -7.14 -20.75 4.94
CA GLY A 149 -5.99 -21.64 4.81
C GLY A 149 -4.78 -21.23 5.65
N ASN A 150 -3.65 -21.88 5.36
CA ASN A 150 -2.42 -21.69 6.11
C ASN A 150 -1.78 -20.32 5.80
N VAL A 151 -1.79 -19.43 6.79
CA VAL A 151 -1.22 -18.07 6.70
C VAL A 151 0.26 -18.09 6.31
N THR A 152 1.05 -19.00 6.90
CA THR A 152 2.47 -19.16 6.58
C THR A 152 2.68 -19.53 5.12
N GLN A 153 1.88 -20.47 4.60
CA GLN A 153 1.97 -20.88 3.19
C GLN A 153 1.63 -19.72 2.25
N PHE A 154 0.60 -18.93 2.58
CA PHE A 154 0.23 -17.75 1.81
C PHE A 154 1.36 -16.70 1.77
N ILE A 155 2.01 -16.45 2.92
CA ILE A 155 3.15 -15.52 3.00
C ILE A 155 4.31 -16.04 2.14
N GLN A 156 4.63 -17.34 2.23
CA GLN A 156 5.72 -17.95 1.47
C GLN A 156 5.49 -17.86 -0.05
N GLN A 157 4.26 -18.04 -0.53
CA GLN A 157 3.91 -17.90 -1.96
C GLN A 157 4.14 -16.50 -2.51
N HIS A 158 4.02 -15.48 -1.65
CA HIS A 158 4.18 -14.08 -2.02
C HIS A 158 5.57 -13.52 -1.70
N ARG A 159 6.49 -14.35 -1.21
CA ARG A 159 7.84 -13.93 -0.86
C ARG A 159 8.74 -13.89 -2.10
N GLY A 160 9.64 -12.90 -2.10
CA GLY A 160 10.75 -12.85 -3.04
C GLY A 160 10.48 -12.09 -4.33
N ILE A 161 11.57 -11.88 -5.08
CA ILE A 161 11.59 -11.10 -6.31
C ILE A 161 10.70 -11.73 -7.40
N ALA A 162 10.75 -13.05 -7.57
CA ALA A 162 9.97 -13.74 -8.60
C ALA A 162 8.44 -13.57 -8.39
N ALA A 163 7.98 -13.67 -7.14
CA ALA A 163 6.57 -13.45 -6.81
C ALA A 163 6.13 -12.00 -7.09
N ALA A 164 6.99 -11.03 -6.75
CA ALA A 164 6.75 -9.62 -7.04
C ALA A 164 6.70 -9.35 -8.56
N ASP A 165 7.66 -9.86 -9.33
CA ASP A 165 7.72 -9.64 -10.79
C ASP A 165 6.53 -10.29 -11.51
N LEU A 166 6.08 -11.48 -11.07
CA LEU A 166 4.87 -12.12 -11.57
C LEU A 166 3.62 -11.27 -11.25
N ALA A 167 3.49 -10.79 -10.02
CA ALA A 167 2.37 -9.95 -9.61
C ALA A 167 2.35 -8.63 -10.40
N LEU A 168 3.50 -7.99 -10.62
CA LEU A 168 3.61 -6.77 -11.43
C LEU A 168 3.21 -7.02 -12.89
N SER A 169 3.67 -8.15 -13.46
CA SER A 169 3.33 -8.52 -14.84
C SER A 169 1.82 -8.69 -15.02
N LYS A 170 1.14 -9.33 -14.06
CA LYS A 170 -0.32 -9.44 -14.04
C LYS A 170 -1.01 -8.08 -13.96
N VAL A 171 -0.51 -7.16 -13.12
CA VAL A 171 -1.04 -5.79 -13.01
C VAL A 171 -0.90 -5.04 -14.34
N HIS A 172 0.27 -5.12 -14.98
CA HIS A 172 0.49 -4.52 -16.29
C HIS A 172 -0.42 -5.12 -17.36
N ALA A 173 -0.54 -6.45 -17.42
CA ALA A 173 -1.42 -7.12 -18.37
C ALA A 173 -2.88 -6.71 -18.18
N TYR A 174 -3.33 -6.64 -16.92
CA TYR A 174 -4.68 -6.21 -16.57
C TYR A 174 -4.97 -4.78 -17.08
N TRP A 175 -4.09 -3.82 -16.77
CA TRP A 175 -4.31 -2.43 -17.17
C TRP A 175 -4.17 -2.23 -18.67
N ARG A 176 -3.22 -2.91 -19.32
CA ARG A 176 -3.10 -2.88 -20.78
C ARG A 176 -4.39 -3.35 -21.45
N ASN A 177 -4.89 -4.52 -21.07
CA ASN A 177 -6.14 -5.05 -21.62
C ASN A 177 -7.35 -4.14 -21.34
N THR A 178 -7.40 -3.53 -20.16
CA THR A 178 -8.52 -2.66 -19.75
C THR A 178 -8.52 -1.34 -20.54
N LEU A 179 -7.35 -0.73 -20.71
CA LEU A 179 -7.21 0.56 -21.40
C LEU A 179 -7.25 0.40 -22.93
N ASP A 180 -6.79 -0.73 -23.47
CA ASP A 180 -6.80 -1.00 -24.92
C ASP A 180 -8.20 -1.26 -25.49
N THR A 181 -9.23 -1.39 -24.65
CA THR A 181 -10.59 -1.71 -25.15
C THR A 181 -11.23 -0.54 -25.91
N VAL A 182 -10.91 0.70 -25.54
CA VAL A 182 -11.41 1.90 -26.24
C VAL A 182 -10.21 2.78 -26.56
N GLN A 183 -9.95 2.96 -27.86
CA GLN A 183 -8.87 3.78 -28.36
C GLN A 183 -9.45 4.84 -29.30
N VAL A 184 -9.10 6.09 -29.04
CA VAL A 184 -9.44 7.26 -29.85
C VAL A 184 -8.17 7.78 -30.49
N THR A 185 -8.22 8.01 -31.80
CA THR A 185 -7.12 8.62 -32.54
C THR A 185 -7.60 9.93 -33.12
N THR A 186 -7.01 11.03 -32.64
CA THR A 186 -7.22 12.39 -33.15
C THR A 186 -5.89 13.04 -33.50
N PRO A 187 -5.88 14.14 -34.27
CA PRO A 187 -4.67 14.93 -34.50
C PRO A 187 -4.06 15.53 -33.22
N ASP A 188 -4.85 15.64 -32.15
CA ASP A 188 -4.40 16.13 -30.85
C ASP A 188 -3.88 14.96 -29.99
N GLN A 189 -2.57 14.94 -29.76
CA GLN A 189 -1.91 13.87 -28.99
C GLN A 189 -2.27 13.91 -27.50
N ASP A 190 -2.53 15.10 -26.94
CA ASP A 190 -2.87 15.24 -25.53
C ASP A 190 -4.26 14.67 -25.26
N LEU A 191 -5.20 14.89 -26.19
CA LEU A 191 -6.52 14.28 -26.14
C LEU A 191 -6.44 12.75 -26.19
N ASN A 192 -5.58 12.20 -27.05
CA ASN A 192 -5.39 10.76 -27.16
C ASN A 192 -4.82 10.17 -25.85
N LEU A 193 -3.82 10.81 -25.24
CA LEU A 193 -3.24 10.37 -23.96
C LEU A 193 -4.24 10.38 -22.80
N LEU A 194 -5.09 11.42 -22.74
CA LEU A 194 -6.14 11.53 -21.73
C LEU A 194 -7.23 10.49 -21.93
N ALA A 195 -7.76 10.37 -23.16
CA ALA A 195 -8.88 9.49 -23.48
C ALA A 195 -8.50 8.00 -23.38
N ASN A 196 -7.32 7.62 -23.87
CA ASN A 196 -6.90 6.23 -23.99
C ASN A 196 -6.21 5.70 -22.73
N GLY A 197 -5.86 6.57 -21.78
CA GLY A 197 -5.16 6.20 -20.56
C GLY A 197 -5.82 6.79 -19.31
N TRP A 198 -5.52 8.06 -19.04
CA TRP A 198 -5.75 8.67 -17.73
C TRP A 198 -7.22 8.74 -17.31
N LEU A 199 -8.13 9.11 -18.21
CA LEU A 199 -9.55 9.29 -17.87
C LEU A 199 -10.22 7.95 -17.53
N LEU A 200 -9.92 6.90 -18.29
CA LEU A 200 -10.42 5.55 -18.02
C LEU A 200 -9.84 5.00 -16.72
N TYR A 201 -8.52 5.11 -16.55
CA TYR A 201 -7.84 4.70 -15.32
C TYR A 201 -8.43 5.40 -14.08
N GLN A 202 -8.54 6.73 -14.12
CA GLN A 202 -9.07 7.54 -13.02
C GLN A 202 -10.52 7.16 -12.71
N THR A 203 -11.36 6.96 -13.73
CA THR A 203 -12.75 6.59 -13.54
C THR A 203 -12.89 5.25 -12.82
N ILE A 204 -12.12 4.24 -13.24
CA ILE A 204 -12.14 2.92 -12.61
C ILE A 204 -11.57 3.00 -11.19
N ALA A 205 -10.37 3.54 -11.04
CA ALA A 205 -9.66 3.62 -9.77
C ALA A 205 -10.44 4.43 -8.74
N CYS A 206 -10.87 5.65 -9.07
CA CYS A 206 -11.47 6.58 -8.12
C CYS A 206 -12.98 6.39 -7.94
N ARG A 207 -13.71 5.86 -8.92
CA ARG A 207 -15.19 5.86 -8.88
C ARG A 207 -15.81 4.48 -8.78
N LEU A 208 -15.08 3.44 -9.17
CA LEU A 208 -15.55 2.06 -9.02
C LEU A 208 -14.90 1.38 -7.82
N TRP A 209 -13.59 1.57 -7.63
CA TRP A 209 -12.84 0.83 -6.62
C TRP A 209 -12.48 1.61 -5.38
N ALA A 210 -12.22 2.91 -5.50
CA ALA A 210 -11.84 3.70 -4.34
C ALA A 210 -12.99 3.72 -3.32
N ARG A 211 -12.63 3.30 -2.10
CA ARG A 211 -13.46 3.44 -0.90
C ARG A 211 -12.98 4.60 -0.02
N SER A 212 -11.84 5.18 -0.37
CA SER A 212 -11.30 6.37 0.28
C SER A 212 -10.36 7.10 -0.69
N GLY A 213 -10.24 8.42 -0.52
CA GLY A 213 -9.23 9.25 -1.14
C GLY A 213 -8.69 10.26 -0.14
N TYR A 214 -7.60 10.96 -0.48
CA TYR A 214 -6.96 11.93 0.41
C TYR A 214 -7.92 12.99 0.99
N TYR A 215 -8.93 13.40 0.21
CA TYR A 215 -9.93 14.38 0.63
C TYR A 215 -11.24 13.77 1.14
N GLN A 216 -11.44 12.46 0.98
CA GLN A 216 -12.68 11.77 1.37
C GLN A 216 -12.37 10.41 1.98
N SER A 217 -12.29 10.39 3.31
CA SER A 217 -12.16 9.18 4.12
C SER A 217 -13.56 8.68 4.48
N GLY A 218 -14.28 8.14 3.50
CA GLY A 218 -15.62 7.61 3.71
C GLY A 218 -16.10 6.89 2.46
N GLY A 219 -16.26 5.57 2.54
CA GLY A 219 -16.59 4.70 1.40
C GLY A 219 -18.01 4.83 0.86
N LEU A 220 -18.57 6.04 0.86
CA LEU A 220 -19.89 6.32 0.33
C LEU A 220 -19.88 6.21 -1.19
N LEU A 221 -20.21 5.02 -1.69
CA LEU A 221 -20.65 4.85 -3.07
C LEU A 221 -22.02 5.53 -3.20
N VAL A 222 -22.04 6.78 -3.67
CA VAL A 222 -23.32 7.43 -4.02
C VAL A 222 -23.87 6.72 -5.26
N SER A 223 -24.88 5.86 -5.06
CA SER A 223 -25.38 4.90 -6.07
C SER A 223 -25.79 5.55 -7.40
N VAL A 224 -26.25 6.80 -7.36
CA VAL A 224 -26.73 7.54 -8.53
C VAL A 224 -25.59 7.96 -9.47
N THR A 225 -24.41 8.30 -8.94
CA THR A 225 -23.28 8.72 -9.79
C THR A 225 -22.59 7.54 -10.46
N SER A 226 -22.45 6.40 -9.76
CA SER A 226 -21.83 5.20 -10.33
C SER A 226 -22.70 4.52 -11.41
N CYS A 227 -24.03 4.68 -11.38
CA CYS A 227 -24.91 4.16 -12.42
C CYS A 227 -24.80 4.92 -13.75
N ARG A 228 -24.74 6.27 -13.72
CA ARG A 228 -24.56 7.07 -14.95
C ARG A 228 -23.21 6.83 -15.61
N ILE A 229 -22.15 6.61 -14.83
CA ILE A 229 -20.79 6.40 -15.34
C ILE A 229 -20.64 5.02 -15.99
N ALA A 230 -21.19 3.97 -15.36
CA ALA A 230 -21.13 2.61 -15.91
C ALA A 230 -21.98 2.40 -17.18
N TRP A 231 -23.05 3.20 -17.36
CA TRP A 231 -23.84 3.20 -18.59
C TRP A 231 -23.23 4.07 -19.70
N ARG A 232 -22.55 5.18 -19.35
CA ARG A 232 -21.94 6.11 -20.31
C ARG A 232 -20.61 5.57 -20.87
N TRP A 233 -19.86 4.84 -20.05
CA TRP A 233 -18.60 4.20 -20.44
C TRP A 233 -18.88 2.71 -20.57
N CYS A 234 -18.82 2.17 -21.79
CA CYS A 234 -19.11 0.78 -22.11
C CYS A 234 -18.02 -0.13 -21.50
N ILE A 235 -18.07 -0.34 -20.18
CA ILE A 235 -17.02 -1.04 -19.43
C ILE A 235 -17.07 -2.55 -19.76
N PRO A 236 -15.94 -3.18 -20.15
CA PRO A 236 -15.97 -4.54 -20.70
C PRO A 236 -16.18 -5.65 -19.66
N ASP A 237 -15.93 -5.37 -18.37
CA ASP A 237 -15.88 -6.40 -17.33
C ASP A 237 -17.25 -7.05 -17.05
N LYS A 238 -17.39 -8.31 -17.46
CA LYS A 238 -18.61 -9.11 -17.29
C LYS A 238 -18.88 -9.49 -15.83
N ARG A 239 -17.86 -9.59 -14.95
CA ARG A 239 -18.05 -9.94 -13.52
C ARG A 239 -18.88 -8.89 -12.78
N TRP A 240 -18.74 -7.62 -13.17
CA TRP A 240 -19.49 -6.52 -12.56
C TRP A 240 -20.93 -6.39 -13.06
N ARG A 241 -21.23 -6.83 -14.28
CA ARG A 241 -22.62 -6.85 -14.79
C ARG A 241 -23.48 -7.82 -13.97
N ALA A 242 -22.96 -9.01 -13.63
CA ALA A 242 -23.71 -10.03 -12.90
C ALA A 242 -23.95 -9.68 -11.41
N ASN A 243 -22.92 -9.21 -10.69
CA ASN A 243 -23.02 -8.93 -9.24
C ASN A 243 -23.85 -7.68 -8.88
N ARG A 244 -24.26 -6.86 -9.86
CA ARG A 244 -24.98 -5.60 -9.62
C ARG A 244 -26.50 -5.72 -9.80
N TYR A 245 -26.99 -6.62 -10.66
CA TYR A 245 -28.43 -6.89 -10.76
C TYR A 245 -28.99 -7.40 -9.42
N SER A 246 -28.24 -8.23 -8.70
CA SER A 246 -28.60 -8.72 -7.36
C SER A 246 -28.62 -7.59 -6.31
N CYS A 247 -27.66 -6.67 -6.36
CA CYS A 247 -27.56 -5.56 -5.41
C CYS A 247 -28.63 -4.47 -5.65
N LEU A 248 -29.01 -4.22 -6.91
CA LEU A 248 -30.08 -3.28 -7.29
C LEU A 248 -31.48 -3.82 -6.96
N GLN A 249 -31.71 -5.13 -7.09
CA GLN A 249 -32.98 -5.76 -6.70
C GLN A 249 -33.22 -5.66 -5.17
N ALA A 250 -32.16 -5.70 -4.37
CA ALA A 250 -32.26 -5.52 -2.92
C ALA A 250 -32.68 -4.09 -2.50
N THR A 251 -32.38 -3.07 -3.30
CA THR A 251 -32.74 -1.66 -2.99
C THR A 251 -34.13 -1.22 -3.48
N ASN A 252 -34.73 -1.93 -4.45
CA ASN A 252 -36.05 -1.60 -4.98
C ASN A 252 -37.21 -2.28 -4.23
N SER A 253 -36.91 -3.11 -3.24
CA SER A 253 -37.88 -3.70 -2.35
C SER A 253 -37.80 -2.96 -1.02
N SER A 254 -38.89 -2.34 -0.57
CA SER A 254 -39.04 -1.70 0.74
C SER A 254 -38.95 -2.72 1.88
N LYS A 255 -37.79 -3.36 2.02
CA LYS A 255 -37.41 -4.29 3.09
C LYS A 255 -35.92 -4.11 3.35
N VAL A 256 -35.60 -3.14 4.20
CA VAL A 256 -34.44 -3.26 5.08
C VAL A 256 -34.77 -4.43 6.02
N MET A 257 -34.48 -5.66 5.57
CA MET A 257 -34.54 -6.84 6.43
C MET A 257 -33.18 -6.98 7.13
N TYR A 258 -33.17 -6.70 8.43
CA TYR A 258 -32.26 -7.40 9.34
C TYR A 258 -32.58 -8.89 9.23
N SER A 259 -31.70 -9.66 8.60
CA SER A 259 -31.73 -11.12 8.61
C SER A 259 -30.38 -11.68 8.21
N THR A 260 -29.93 -12.59 9.04
CA THR A 260 -28.67 -13.34 9.09
C THR A 260 -28.35 -14.13 7.81
N GLY A 261 -27.06 -14.16 7.44
CA GLY A 261 -26.46 -15.18 6.57
C GLY A 261 -26.21 -14.74 5.13
N GLY A 262 -24.95 -14.41 4.81
CA GLY A 262 -24.52 -14.15 3.44
C GLY A 262 -23.13 -13.52 3.36
N THR A 263 -22.11 -14.35 3.25
CA THR A 263 -20.68 -13.99 3.12
C THR A 263 -20.38 -13.29 1.79
N LEU A 264 -19.91 -12.03 1.87
CA LEU A 264 -19.15 -11.32 0.82
C LEU A 264 -17.88 -10.75 1.46
N PRO A 265 -16.69 -10.86 0.84
CA PRO A 265 -15.45 -10.43 1.46
C PRO A 265 -15.30 -8.91 1.35
N LEU A 266 -15.61 -8.21 2.44
CA LEU A 266 -15.26 -6.80 2.63
C LEU A 266 -13.78 -6.71 2.99
N ALA A 267 -12.95 -6.28 2.04
CA ALA A 267 -11.56 -5.90 2.29
C ALA A 267 -11.46 -4.38 2.42
N ALA A 268 -11.50 -3.88 3.66
CA ALA A 268 -11.06 -2.53 3.97
C ALA A 268 -9.53 -2.54 4.08
N VAL A 269 -8.85 -1.97 3.09
CA VAL A 269 -7.42 -1.66 3.17
C VAL A 269 -7.31 -0.14 3.31
N CYS A 270 -7.20 0.33 4.55
CA CYS A 270 -6.60 1.64 4.81
C CYS A 270 -5.12 1.54 4.43
N VAL A 271 -4.61 2.50 3.65
CA VAL A 271 -3.22 2.55 3.23
C VAL A 271 -2.40 3.18 4.37
N PRO A 272 -1.56 2.42 5.12
CA PRO A 272 -0.55 3.05 5.94
C PRO A 272 0.54 3.62 5.03
N ILE A 273 0.94 4.86 5.33
CA ILE A 273 2.14 5.50 4.79
C ILE A 273 3.34 4.68 5.27
N ALA A 274 3.96 3.94 4.36
CA ALA A 274 5.24 3.31 4.62
C ALA A 274 6.31 4.39 4.40
N LEU A 275 6.97 4.80 5.48
CA LEU A 275 8.14 5.65 5.40
C LEU A 275 9.37 4.75 5.25
N MET A 276 10.22 5.06 4.28
CA MET A 276 11.45 4.33 3.99
C MET A 276 12.63 5.26 4.20
N ILE A 277 13.52 4.89 5.10
CA ILE A 277 14.69 5.70 5.48
C ILE A 277 15.93 4.87 5.14
N ILE A 278 16.86 5.50 4.41
CA ILE A 278 18.18 4.95 4.11
C ILE A 278 19.18 5.77 4.93
N SER A 279 19.84 5.16 5.92
CA SER A 279 20.92 5.79 6.69
C SER A 279 22.27 5.23 6.23
N GLY A 280 23.27 6.09 5.95
CA GLY A 280 24.58 5.59 5.48
C GLY A 280 25.68 6.55 5.00
N CYS A 281 25.64 7.87 5.24
CA CYS A 281 26.80 8.74 4.91
C CYS A 281 27.27 9.57 6.11
N PRO A 282 28.53 9.40 6.57
CA PRO A 282 29.20 10.39 7.41
C PRO A 282 29.69 11.54 6.51
N TRP A 283 29.07 12.72 6.62
CA TRP A 283 29.60 13.95 6.02
C TRP A 283 30.65 14.56 6.96
N PRO A 284 31.87 14.90 6.49
CA PRO A 284 32.82 15.63 7.31
C PRO A 284 32.39 17.09 7.48
N SER A 285 32.51 17.55 8.72
CA SER A 285 32.32 18.92 9.18
C SER A 285 33.36 19.87 8.57
N HIS A 286 32.88 21.07 8.19
CA HIS A 286 33.58 22.28 7.72
C HIS A 286 33.70 22.49 6.20
N ALA A 287 32.69 23.13 5.61
CA ALA A 287 32.83 24.32 4.74
C ALA A 287 31.44 24.89 4.39
N THR A 288 31.28 26.18 4.66
CA THR A 288 30.15 27.04 4.29
C THR A 288 30.12 27.34 2.79
N SER A 289 29.01 27.05 2.08
CA SER A 289 28.38 27.93 1.06
C SER A 289 27.23 27.22 0.31
N THR A 290 26.02 27.73 0.51
CA THR A 290 25.01 28.10 -0.50
C THR A 290 25.02 27.44 -1.90
N ALA A 291 23.99 26.62 -2.19
CA ALA A 291 23.29 26.52 -3.48
C ALA A 291 22.06 25.59 -3.31
N ALA A 292 20.83 26.14 -3.27
CA ALA A 292 19.87 26.18 -4.39
C ALA A 292 18.80 25.05 -4.22
N VAL A 293 17.48 25.22 -4.28
CA VAL A 293 16.61 26.25 -4.89
C VAL A 293 15.30 26.32 -4.10
N THR A 294 14.81 27.54 -3.84
CA THR A 294 13.43 27.85 -3.42
C THR A 294 12.69 28.49 -4.59
N TRP A 295 11.53 27.96 -5.00
CA TRP A 295 10.45 28.63 -5.75
C TRP A 295 9.15 27.87 -5.44
N ALA A 296 8.24 28.41 -4.60
CA ALA A 296 7.10 29.30 -4.91
C ALA A 296 5.95 28.58 -5.66
N TYR A 297 4.78 28.33 -5.06
CA TYR A 297 3.64 29.27 -4.92
C TYR A 297 3.26 29.95 -6.25
N LEU A 298 2.40 29.31 -7.06
CA LEU A 298 1.48 29.93 -8.04
C LEU A 298 0.65 28.84 -8.73
N MET A 299 -0.67 28.88 -8.54
CA MET A 299 -1.75 28.53 -9.49
C MET A 299 -3.02 28.13 -8.72
N LYS A 300 -3.70 29.15 -8.20
CA LYS A 300 -5.16 29.14 -8.01
C LYS A 300 -5.73 30.18 -8.97
N ASN A 301 -6.70 29.73 -9.76
CA ASN A 301 -7.80 30.47 -10.39
C ASN A 301 -7.57 31.26 -11.70
N CYS A 302 -8.56 31.05 -12.57
CA CYS A 302 -9.13 31.96 -13.56
C CYS A 302 -8.31 32.27 -14.82
N ILE A 303 -8.66 31.59 -15.92
CA ILE A 303 -8.93 32.30 -17.18
C ILE A 303 -10.26 31.80 -17.75
N THR A 304 -11.29 32.61 -17.53
CA THR A 304 -12.50 32.69 -18.34
C THR A 304 -12.17 33.33 -19.69
N TRP A 305 -12.79 32.78 -20.73
CA TRP A 305 -12.72 33.21 -22.13
C TRP A 305 -13.51 34.52 -22.34
N LYS A 306 -12.92 35.47 -23.10
CA LYS A 306 -13.51 36.58 -23.89
C LYS A 306 -12.30 37.38 -24.43
N GLY A 307 -12.10 37.68 -25.71
CA GLY A 307 -12.94 37.67 -26.90
C GLY A 307 -12.58 38.93 -27.71
N ALA A 308 -12.32 38.75 -29.00
CA ALA A 308 -12.39 39.71 -30.11
C ALA A 308 -11.36 40.86 -30.25
N GLN A 309 -10.90 40.94 -31.51
CA GLN A 309 -10.27 42.02 -32.29
C GLN A 309 -8.80 42.36 -32.02
#